data_AF-A0A352Q1G4-F1
#
_entry.id   AF-A0A352Q1G4-F1
#
_cell.length_a   1.000
_cell.length_b   1.000
_cell.length_c   1.000
_cell.angle_alpha   90.00
_cell.angle_beta   90.00
_cell.angle_gamma   90.00
#
_symmetry.space_group_name_H-M   'P 1'
#
loop_
_entity.id
_entity.type
_entity.pdbx_description
1 polymer ?
#
loop_
_entity_poly.entity_id
_entity_poly.type
_entity_poly.pdbx_seq_one_letter_code
_entity_poly.pdbx_strand_id
1 'polypeptide(L)'
;MAASAEGLVTLIEPVVRAMDLQLWGIEWVRGHRARTLRIYIDSDSGVTVNDCEKISRQVSALLDVEEPVSGEYTLEVSSPGLDRPLYTLDQYRRFIGEKLDVRLRHSYEGKRRFKGQLVGVEDSDIVLLVDDQEYLFPVEGVEKANLVPSI
;
A
#
# COMPACT_ATOMS: atom_id res chain seq x y z
N MET A 1 -10.78 18.29 -7.76
CA MET A 1 -10.96 17.23 -6.74
C MET A 1 -10.04 16.08 -7.14
N ALA A 2 -9.25 15.52 -6.23
CA ALA A 2 -8.47 14.32 -6.54
C ALA A 2 -9.33 13.09 -6.27
N ALA A 3 -9.33 12.11 -7.17
CA ALA A 3 -9.97 10.82 -6.93
C ALA A 3 -9.52 10.22 -5.59
N SER A 4 -10.45 9.53 -4.91
CA SER A 4 -10.12 8.72 -3.75
C SER A 4 -9.17 7.59 -4.16
N ALA A 5 -8.38 7.09 -3.21
CA ALA A 5 -7.48 5.96 -3.46
C ALA A 5 -8.24 4.74 -4.02
N GLU A 6 -9.47 4.50 -3.53
CA GLU A 6 -10.35 3.42 -4.01
C GLU A 6 -10.76 3.59 -5.48
N GLY A 7 -11.08 4.81 -5.91
CA GLY A 7 -11.40 5.09 -7.32
C GLY A 7 -10.21 4.83 -8.24
N LEU A 8 -9.01 5.22 -7.80
CA LEU A 8 -7.77 4.96 -8.54
C LEU A 8 -7.44 3.47 -8.61
N VAL A 9 -7.65 2.73 -7.51
CA VAL A 9 -7.46 1.26 -7.50
C VAL A 9 -8.36 0.60 -8.53
N THR A 10 -9.66 0.92 -8.53
CA THR A 10 -10.64 0.35 -9.47
C THR A 10 -10.25 0.61 -10.93
N LEU A 11 -9.70 1.79 -11.20
CA LEU A 11 -9.29 2.19 -12.54
C LEU A 11 -7.99 1.51 -12.99
N ILE A 12 -7.01 1.40 -12.10
CA ILE A 12 -5.64 0.97 -12.44
C ILE A 12 -5.47 -0.55 -12.34
N GLU A 13 -6.17 -1.21 -11.42
CA GLU A 13 -6.04 -2.64 -11.18
C GLU A 13 -6.23 -3.51 -12.45
N PRO A 14 -7.21 -3.24 -13.34
CA PRO A 14 -7.37 -4.02 -14.58
C PRO A 14 -6.15 -3.92 -15.50
N VAL A 15 -5.52 -2.74 -15.58
CA VAL A 15 -4.30 -2.52 -16.39
C VAL A 15 -3.14 -3.34 -15.86
N VAL A 16 -2.96 -3.34 -14.54
CA VAL A 16 -1.87 -4.09 -13.88
C VAL A 16 -2.09 -5.60 -14.06
N ARG A 17 -3.33 -6.08 -13.84
CA ARG A 17 -3.68 -7.50 -14.00
C ARG A 17 -3.54 -8.00 -15.43
N ALA A 18 -3.83 -7.16 -16.43
CA ALA A 18 -3.65 -7.53 -17.85
C ALA A 18 -2.19 -7.79 -18.24
N MET A 19 -1.24 -7.43 -17.37
CA MET A 19 0.20 -7.66 -17.54
C MET A 19 0.73 -8.77 -16.62
N ASP A 20 -0.16 -9.60 -16.05
CA ASP A 20 0.17 -10.67 -15.10
C ASP A 20 0.89 -10.17 -13.83
N LEU A 21 0.61 -8.93 -13.43
CA LEU A 21 1.12 -8.29 -12.21
C LEU A 21 -0.03 -8.07 -11.22
N GLN A 22 0.34 -7.89 -9.96
CA GLN A 22 -0.58 -7.50 -8.90
C GLN A 22 -0.46 -6.01 -8.61
N LEU A 23 -1.58 -5.30 -8.53
CA LEU A 23 -1.58 -3.97 -7.92
C LEU A 23 -1.41 -4.13 -6.41
N TRP A 24 -0.25 -3.70 -5.90
CA TRP A 24 0.07 -3.82 -4.49
C TRP A 24 -0.54 -2.67 -3.67
N GLY A 25 -0.49 -1.44 -4.19
CA GLY A 25 -1.10 -0.31 -3.51
C GLY A 25 -0.89 1.00 -4.24
N ILE A 26 -1.63 2.01 -3.82
CA ILE A 26 -1.56 3.37 -4.37
C ILE A 26 -1.43 4.35 -3.22
N GLU A 27 -0.45 5.24 -3.28
CA GLU A 27 -0.30 6.28 -2.26
C GLU A 27 0.01 7.66 -2.87
N TRP A 28 -0.49 8.69 -2.20
CA TRP A 28 -0.10 10.08 -2.47
C TRP A 28 1.07 10.46 -1.60
N VAL A 29 2.26 10.53 -2.18
CA VAL A 29 3.46 11.02 -1.50
C VAL A 29 3.56 12.53 -1.67
N ARG A 30 3.78 13.25 -0.56
CA ARG A 30 4.05 14.69 -0.62
C ARG A 30 5.50 14.90 -1.06
N GLY A 31 5.70 15.48 -2.24
CA GLY A 31 6.99 15.96 -2.69
C GLY A 31 7.22 17.43 -2.36
N HIS A 32 8.45 17.89 -2.57
CA HIS A 32 8.87 19.27 -2.28
C HIS A 32 8.34 20.31 -3.27
N ARG A 33 7.98 19.89 -4.49
CA ARG A 33 7.49 20.74 -5.60
C ARG A 33 6.09 20.34 -6.07
N ALA A 34 5.84 19.05 -6.23
CA ALA A 34 4.55 18.49 -6.63
C ALA A 34 4.24 17.25 -5.80
N ARG A 35 2.97 16.83 -5.80
CA ARG A 35 2.56 15.55 -5.21
C ARG A 35 2.96 14.41 -6.14
N THR A 36 3.33 13.27 -5.60
CA THR A 36 3.60 12.07 -6.39
C THR A 36 2.46 11.08 -6.18
N LEU A 37 1.85 10.63 -7.28
CA LEU A 37 0.99 9.45 -7.29
C LEU A 37 1.90 8.24 -7.46
N ARG A 38 2.12 7.50 -6.37
CA ARG A 38 2.93 6.30 -6.39
C ARG A 38 2.04 5.07 -6.49
N ILE A 39 2.36 4.21 -7.45
CA ILE A 39 1.71 2.93 -7.68
C ILE A 39 2.73 1.84 -7.39
N TYR A 40 2.41 0.98 -6.43
CA TYR A 40 3.18 -0.22 -6.16
C TYR A 40 2.61 -1.38 -6.98
N ILE A 41 3.47 -2.04 -7.75
CA ILE A 41 3.17 -3.29 -8.45
C ILE A 41 4.01 -4.42 -7.86
N ASP A 42 3.51 -5.64 -7.98
CA ASP A 42 4.18 -6.80 -7.39
C ASP A 42 3.90 -8.08 -8.19
N SER A 43 4.76 -9.07 -8.01
CA SER A 43 4.58 -10.42 -8.57
C SER A 43 5.40 -11.43 -7.79
N ASP A 44 4.97 -12.69 -7.82
CA ASP A 44 5.69 -13.79 -7.15
C ASP A 44 7.08 -14.04 -7.78
N SER A 45 7.25 -13.71 -9.06
CA SER A 45 8.54 -13.81 -9.77
C SER A 45 9.43 -12.57 -9.61
N GLY A 46 8.95 -11.55 -8.88
CA GLY A 46 9.60 -10.25 -8.78
C GLY A 46 9.28 -9.32 -9.97
N VAL A 47 9.41 -8.02 -9.70
CA VAL A 47 9.12 -6.94 -10.64
C VAL A 47 10.41 -6.40 -11.25
N THR A 48 10.43 -6.25 -12.57
CA THR A 48 11.56 -5.65 -13.28
C THR A 48 11.33 -4.16 -13.57
N VAL A 49 12.39 -3.44 -13.90
CA VAL A 49 12.30 -2.03 -14.33
C VAL A 49 11.43 -1.87 -15.59
N ASN A 50 11.47 -2.86 -16.49
CA ASN A 50 10.65 -2.87 -17.70
C ASN A 50 9.16 -2.99 -17.39
N ASP A 51 8.80 -3.74 -16.34
CA ASP A 51 7.41 -3.86 -15.89
C ASP A 51 6.89 -2.51 -15.36
N CYS A 52 7.69 -1.84 -14.52
CA CYS A 52 7.39 -0.49 -14.05
C CYS A 52 7.23 0.50 -15.22
N GLU A 53 8.10 0.44 -16.22
CA GLU A 53 8.02 1.33 -17.39
C GLU A 53 6.72 1.09 -18.19
N LYS A 54 6.39 -0.17 -18.49
CA LYS A 54 5.19 -0.50 -19.24
C LYS A 54 3.92 -0.07 -18.51
N ILE A 55 3.83 -0.36 -17.21
CA ILE A 55 2.69 0.06 -16.38
C ILE A 55 2.62 1.58 -16.32
N SER A 56 3.73 2.28 -16.14
CA SER A 56 3.77 3.75 -16.12
C SER A 56 3.20 4.35 -17.41
N ARG A 57 3.57 3.82 -18.58
CA ARG A 57 3.04 4.28 -19.88
C ARG A 57 1.54 4.03 -20.02
N GLN A 58 1.07 2.84 -19.67
CA GLN A 58 -0.35 2.49 -19.79
C GLN A 58 -1.21 3.30 -18.82
N VAL A 59 -0.78 3.42 -17.57
CA VAL A 59 -1.50 4.17 -16.56
C VAL A 59 -1.49 5.66 -16.87
N SER A 60 -0.37 6.23 -17.35
CA SER A 60 -0.34 7.64 -17.77
C SER A 60 -1.39 7.92 -18.84
N ALA A 61 -1.45 7.09 -19.90
CA ALA A 61 -2.44 7.26 -20.95
C ALA A 61 -3.89 7.13 -20.45
N LEU A 62 -4.12 6.20 -19.51
CA LEU A 62 -5.44 6.05 -18.89
C LEU A 62 -5.85 7.27 -18.04
N LEU A 63 -4.92 7.79 -17.25
CA LEU A 63 -5.16 8.97 -16.40
C LEU A 63 -5.36 10.24 -17.23
N ASP A 64 -4.73 10.35 -18.40
CA ASP A 64 -4.93 11.46 -19.34
C ASP A 64 -6.34 11.42 -19.98
N VAL A 65 -6.92 10.24 -20.17
CA VAL A 65 -8.26 10.06 -20.77
C VAL A 65 -9.38 10.24 -19.73
N GLU A 66 -9.23 9.61 -18.58
CA GLU A 66 -10.28 9.62 -17.54
C GLU A 66 -10.22 10.87 -16.66
N GLU A 67 -9.11 11.62 -16.71
CA GLU A 67 -8.82 12.80 -15.90
C GLU A 67 -9.26 12.70 -14.42
N PRO A 68 -8.99 11.60 -13.69
CA PRO A 68 -9.57 11.38 -12.37
C PRO A 68 -8.92 12.25 -11.28
N VAL A 69 -7.79 12.89 -11.59
CA VAL A 69 -7.02 13.71 -10.65
C VAL A 69 -6.80 15.10 -11.22
N SER A 70 -7.26 16.11 -10.47
CA SER A 70 -6.98 17.51 -10.79
C SER A 70 -5.63 17.99 -10.23
N GLY A 71 -4.90 18.78 -11.01
CA GLY A 71 -3.68 19.48 -10.61
C GLY A 71 -2.39 18.76 -11.00
N GLU A 72 -1.25 19.41 -10.79
CA GLU A 72 0.05 18.85 -11.16
C GLU A 72 0.48 17.73 -10.19
N TYR A 73 0.92 16.62 -10.76
CA TYR A 73 1.52 15.52 -10.03
C TYR A 73 2.59 14.80 -10.84
N THR A 74 3.45 14.06 -10.16
CA THR A 74 4.36 13.09 -10.78
C THR A 74 3.77 11.69 -10.65
N LEU A 75 3.70 10.94 -11.73
CA LEU A 75 3.39 9.51 -11.69
C LEU A 75 4.68 8.72 -11.42
N GLU A 76 4.64 7.83 -10.42
CA GLU A 76 5.74 6.91 -10.11
C GLU A 76 5.19 5.48 -10.03
N VAL A 77 5.88 4.54 -10.67
CA VAL A 77 5.57 3.10 -10.58
C VAL A 77 6.79 2.38 -10.04
N SER A 78 6.61 1.59 -9.00
CA SER A 78 7.70 0.85 -8.35
C SER A 78 7.23 -0.47 -7.72
N SER A 79 8.16 -1.33 -7.37
CA SER A 79 7.88 -2.45 -6.46
C SER A 79 7.80 -1.94 -5.01
N PRO A 80 7.06 -2.62 -4.11
CA PRO A 80 6.94 -2.18 -2.71
C PRO A 80 8.24 -2.30 -1.89
N GLY A 81 9.25 -3.05 -2.37
CA GLY A 81 10.55 -3.18 -1.72
C GLY A 81 10.50 -4.01 -0.42
N LEU A 82 11.55 -3.88 0.40
CA LEU A 82 11.70 -4.67 1.64
C LEU A 82 10.76 -4.22 2.76
N ASP A 83 10.57 -2.91 2.95
CA ASP A 83 9.66 -2.35 3.96
C ASP A 83 8.17 -2.53 3.59
N ARG A 84 7.86 -3.28 2.51
CA ARG A 84 6.54 -3.58 1.91
C ARG A 84 5.34 -2.95 2.64
N PRO A 85 4.81 -1.80 2.17
CA PRO A 85 3.61 -1.19 2.78
C PRO A 85 2.39 -2.09 2.59
N LEU A 86 1.55 -2.25 3.59
CA LEU A 86 0.36 -3.12 3.54
C LEU A 86 -0.93 -2.28 3.51
N TYR A 87 -1.87 -2.68 2.67
CA TYR A 87 -3.09 -1.96 2.34
C TYR A 87 -4.36 -2.81 2.53
N THR A 88 -4.33 -4.08 2.11
CA THR A 88 -5.52 -4.96 2.12
C THR A 88 -5.40 -6.08 3.15
N LEU A 89 -6.54 -6.59 3.63
CA LEU A 89 -6.59 -7.74 4.55
C LEU A 89 -5.81 -8.94 4.01
N ASP A 90 -5.89 -9.20 2.70
CA ASP A 90 -5.17 -10.31 2.09
C ASP A 90 -3.65 -10.14 2.14
N GLN A 91 -3.16 -8.89 2.05
CA GLN A 91 -1.74 -8.62 2.24
C GLN A 91 -1.31 -8.86 3.69
N TYR A 92 -2.10 -8.45 4.69
CA TYR A 92 -1.82 -8.78 6.08
C TYR A 92 -1.79 -10.29 6.31
N ARG A 93 -2.79 -11.03 5.80
CA ARG A 93 -2.85 -12.50 5.91
C ARG A 93 -1.59 -13.19 5.37
N ARG A 94 -1.01 -12.67 4.27
CA ARG A 94 0.23 -13.21 3.68
C ARG A 94 1.46 -13.07 4.58
N PHE A 95 1.46 -12.14 5.54
CA PHE A 95 2.60 -11.86 6.41
C PHE A 95 2.33 -12.17 7.89
N ILE A 96 1.35 -13.04 8.17
CA ILE A 96 1.20 -13.58 9.53
C ILE A 96 2.49 -14.30 9.93
N GLY A 97 2.99 -13.97 11.11
CA GLY A 97 4.28 -14.41 11.64
C GLY A 97 5.38 -13.36 11.51
N GLU A 98 5.24 -12.36 10.65
CA GLU A 98 6.24 -11.31 10.43
C GLU A 98 6.08 -10.11 11.36
N LYS A 99 7.13 -9.30 11.49
CA LYS A 99 7.07 -8.03 12.23
C LYS A 99 6.55 -6.91 11.36
N LEU A 100 5.62 -6.13 11.89
CA LEU A 100 5.09 -4.91 11.27
C LEU A 100 5.39 -3.67 12.10
N ASP A 101 5.51 -2.54 11.40
CA ASP A 101 5.47 -1.20 11.97
C ASP A 101 4.16 -0.53 11.56
N VAL A 102 3.24 -0.44 12.50
CA VAL A 102 1.87 0.02 12.31
C VAL A 102 1.69 1.38 12.94
N ARG A 103 1.16 2.32 12.15
CA ARG A 103 0.73 3.64 12.59
C ARG A 103 -0.78 3.76 12.47
N LEU A 104 -1.44 4.12 13.57
CA LEU A 104 -2.88 4.31 13.65
C LEU A 104 -3.28 5.75 13.32
N ARG A 105 -4.47 5.90 12.75
CA ARG A 105 -5.11 7.20 12.48
C ARG A 105 -5.39 7.96 13.77
N HIS A 106 -5.91 7.26 14.77
CA HIS A 106 -6.22 7.77 16.10
C HIS A 106 -5.34 7.09 17.15
N SER A 107 -5.06 7.79 18.24
CA SER A 107 -4.28 7.22 19.34
C SER A 107 -5.06 6.12 20.05
N TYR A 108 -4.40 4.99 20.30
CA TYR A 108 -4.84 3.96 21.22
C TYR A 108 -3.95 4.05 22.47
N GLU A 109 -4.57 4.27 23.64
CA GLU A 109 -3.84 4.43 24.93
C GLU A 109 -2.71 5.48 24.88
N GLY A 110 -2.96 6.60 24.20
CA GLY A 110 -1.97 7.68 24.06
C GLY A 110 -0.82 7.40 23.09
N LYS A 111 -0.79 6.22 22.45
CA LYS A 111 0.19 5.85 21.42
C LYS A 111 -0.47 5.72 20.06
N ARG A 112 0.28 6.04 19.00
CA ARG A 112 -0.17 5.89 17.61
C ARG A 112 0.69 4.92 16.80
N ARG A 113 1.83 4.50 17.32
CA ARG A 113 2.77 3.63 16.61
C ARG A 113 2.99 2.38 17.45
N PHE A 114 2.85 1.24 16.79
CA PHE A 114 2.99 -0.08 17.35
C PHE A 114 3.93 -0.87 16.45
N LYS A 115 4.94 -1.50 17.05
CA LYS A 115 5.87 -2.35 16.33
C LYS A 115 5.85 -3.72 16.99
N GLY A 116 5.42 -4.73 16.26
CA GLY A 116 5.10 -6.04 16.84
C GLY A 116 4.98 -7.10 15.77
N GLN A 117 4.78 -8.34 16.20
CA GLN A 117 4.54 -9.46 15.30
C GLN A 117 3.06 -9.49 14.91
N LEU A 118 2.76 -9.61 13.61
CA LEU A 118 1.40 -9.90 13.18
C LEU A 118 1.11 -11.37 13.46
N VAL A 119 0.22 -11.66 14.40
CA VAL A 119 -0.10 -13.05 14.81
C VAL A 119 -1.38 -13.57 14.17
N GLY A 120 -2.20 -12.68 13.61
CA GLY A 120 -3.44 -13.07 12.95
C GLY A 120 -4.18 -11.91 12.30
N VAL A 121 -5.25 -12.27 11.60
CA VAL A 121 -6.28 -11.35 11.09
C VAL A 121 -7.62 -11.95 11.48
N GLU A 122 -8.40 -11.23 12.28
CA GLU A 122 -9.73 -11.63 12.75
C GLU A 122 -10.76 -10.67 12.18
N ASP A 123 -11.72 -11.18 11.42
CA ASP A 123 -12.69 -10.36 10.67
C ASP A 123 -12.02 -9.25 9.82
N SER A 124 -12.11 -8.00 10.28
CA SER A 124 -11.51 -6.81 9.67
C SER A 124 -10.31 -6.25 10.43
N ASP A 125 -9.85 -6.95 11.46
CA ASP A 125 -8.86 -6.50 12.42
C ASP A 125 -7.55 -7.27 12.26
N ILE A 126 -6.43 -6.57 12.41
CA ILE A 126 -5.12 -7.19 12.55
C ILE A 126 -4.82 -7.44 14.02
N VAL A 127 -4.25 -8.61 14.33
CA VAL A 127 -3.82 -8.97 15.68
C VAL A 127 -2.30 -8.77 15.76
N LEU A 128 -1.87 -7.76 16.51
CA LEU A 128 -0.46 -7.41 16.70
C LEU A 128 0.01 -7.80 18.10
N LEU A 129 1.03 -8.65 18.20
CA LEU A 129 1.72 -8.96 19.45
C LEU A 129 2.86 -7.96 19.68
N VAL A 130 2.75 -7.14 20.73
CA VAL A 130 3.73 -6.14 21.16
C VAL A 130 4.02 -6.35 22.64
N ASP A 131 5.29 -6.59 23.00
CA ASP A 131 5.72 -6.80 24.39
C ASP A 131 4.86 -7.83 25.16
N ASP A 132 4.61 -8.99 24.54
CA ASP A 132 3.76 -10.09 25.05
C ASP A 132 2.26 -9.76 25.23
N GLN A 133 1.81 -8.61 24.71
CA GLN A 133 0.40 -8.20 24.71
C GLN A 133 -0.16 -8.17 23.28
N GLU A 134 -1.34 -8.77 23.10
CA GLU A 134 -2.07 -8.70 21.83
C GLU A 134 -2.93 -7.44 21.74
N TYR A 135 -2.87 -6.81 20.56
CA TYR A 135 -3.67 -5.66 20.19
C TYR A 135 -4.47 -5.96 18.93
N LEU A 136 -5.77 -5.72 18.98
CA LEU A 136 -6.65 -5.78 17.81
C LEU A 136 -6.80 -4.36 17.25
N PHE A 137 -6.42 -4.18 15.99
CA PHE A 137 -6.60 -2.91 15.29
C PHE A 137 -7.42 -3.11 14.02
N PRO A 138 -8.54 -2.40 13.84
CA PRO A 138 -9.28 -2.45 12.59
C PRO A 138 -8.41 -1.90 11.47
N VAL A 139 -8.39 -2.57 10.31
CA VAL A 139 -7.58 -2.13 9.16
C VAL A 139 -7.94 -0.72 8.72
N GLU A 140 -9.20 -0.32 8.82
CA GLU A 140 -9.64 1.07 8.58
C GLU A 140 -9.00 2.09 9.53
N GLY A 141 -8.71 1.68 10.77
CA GLY A 141 -8.03 2.49 11.79
C GLY A 141 -6.52 2.63 11.56
N VAL A 142 -5.95 1.83 10.64
CA VAL A 142 -4.54 1.91 10.27
C VAL A 142 -4.32 3.05 9.27
N GLU A 143 -3.42 3.97 9.62
CA GLU A 143 -2.95 5.04 8.73
C GLU A 143 -1.87 4.52 7.78
N LYS A 144 -0.95 3.69 8.31
CA LYS A 144 0.13 3.07 7.56
C LYS A 144 0.60 1.81 8.26
N ALA A 145 0.86 0.73 7.52
CA ALA A 145 1.57 -0.44 8.00
C ALA A 145 2.67 -0.81 7.02
N ASN A 146 3.82 -1.24 7.54
CA ASN A 146 4.98 -1.64 6.76
C ASN A 146 5.53 -2.93 7.32
N LEU A 147 5.98 -3.83 6.46
CA LEU A 147 6.78 -4.98 6.86
C LEU A 147 8.10 -4.47 7.45
N VAL A 148 8.56 -5.06 8.55
CA VAL A 148 9.88 -4.77 9.12
C VAL A 148 10.82 -5.88 8.65
N PRO A 149 11.82 -5.58 7.81
CA PRO A 149 12.74 -6.59 7.32
C PRO A 149 13.48 -7.29 8.47
N SER A 150 13.38 -8.60 8.50
CA SER A 150 14.16 -9.51 9.33
C SER A 150 15.49 -9.79 8.62
N ILE A 151 16.46 -8.88 8.79
CA ILE A 151 17.86 -9.07 8.37
C ILE A 151 18.65 -9.92 9.36
#